data_AF-Q6MGX0-F1
#
_entry.id   AF-Q6MGX0-F1
#
_cell.length_a   1.000
_cell.length_b   1.000
_cell.length_c   1.000
_cell.angle_alpha   90.00
_cell.angle_beta   90.00
_cell.angle_gamma   90.00
#
_symmetry.space_group_name_H-M   'P 1'
#
loop_
_entity.id
_entity.type
_entity.pdbx_description
1 polymer ?
#
loop_
_entity_poly.entity_id
_entity_poly.type
_entity_poly.pdbx_seq_one_letter_code
_entity_poly.pdbx_strand_id
1 'polypeptide(L)'
;MHIFCEQPGSRRCPLLIVFSISLFGHALVHRIFSSVARDFAFSQHWVRSFSIMNLVVICFLTVAASTPTLLWLFIGILLITLKFFPAILRFFLIRRLRSALIPLLDCMILGLQTGKSFRASFLSAVESQSGWVRVQMFEVLHSLQFTESGIAVKSALLADFLSEMRTIDQSQTRCVEQVKALRRHYKMLEDFRRRSGQASQQIKMQAIIVTALYLALFVFVIMQFGFEKHRNLLFGSGLVFIAGLVFIFYVGRRMKWTV
;
A
#
# COMPACT_ATOMS: atom_id res chain seq x y z
N MET A 1 38.81 -41.49 -19.26
CA MET A 1 38.93 -41.73 -17.81
C MET A 1 39.96 -40.75 -17.26
N HIS A 2 39.50 -39.52 -17.09
CA HIS A 2 40.16 -38.24 -16.78
C HIS A 2 38.90 -37.34 -16.85
N ILE A 3 38.46 -36.51 -15.92
CA ILE A 3 39.05 -35.43 -15.12
C ILE A 3 37.91 -35.15 -14.09
N PHE A 4 38.11 -35.10 -12.78
CA PHE A 4 38.42 -33.89 -12.04
C PHE A 4 38.61 -34.27 -10.57
N CYS A 5 39.81 -33.98 -10.07
CA CYS A 5 40.17 -34.05 -8.68
C CYS A 5 39.43 -32.91 -7.94
N GLU A 6 38.45 -33.24 -7.10
CA GLU A 6 37.82 -32.29 -6.19
C GLU A 6 38.85 -31.88 -5.13
N GLN A 7 39.41 -30.67 -5.25
CA GLN A 7 40.20 -30.07 -4.18
C GLN A 7 39.28 -29.64 -3.01
N PRO A 8 39.53 -30.10 -1.77
CA PRO A 8 38.72 -29.76 -0.60
C PRO A 8 39.17 -28.46 0.11
N GLY A 9 39.95 -27.59 -0.55
CA GLY A 9 40.60 -26.43 0.08
C GLY A 9 39.94 -25.06 -0.14
N SER A 10 39.17 -24.87 -1.21
CA SER A 10 38.77 -23.52 -1.68
C SER A 10 37.28 -23.18 -1.54
N ARG A 11 36.53 -23.87 -0.68
CA ARG A 11 35.10 -23.58 -0.44
C ARG A 11 34.80 -22.77 0.83
N ARG A 12 35.80 -22.45 1.67
CA ARG A 12 35.58 -21.71 2.94
C ARG A 12 35.44 -20.19 2.77
N CYS A 13 36.17 -19.58 1.83
CA CYS A 13 36.11 -18.13 1.59
C CYS A 13 34.76 -17.60 1.05
N PRO A 14 34.03 -18.28 0.12
CA PRO A 14 32.74 -17.76 -0.34
C PRO A 14 31.66 -17.79 0.76
N LEU A 15 31.78 -18.69 1.74
CA LEU A 15 30.76 -18.87 2.78
C LEU A 15 30.76 -17.72 3.80
N LEU A 16 31.95 -17.21 4.15
CA LEU A 16 32.09 -16.02 5.01
C LEU A 16 31.56 -14.74 4.35
N ILE A 17 31.80 -14.57 3.04
CA ILE A 17 31.30 -13.41 2.29
C ILE A 17 29.77 -13.46 2.20
N VAL A 18 29.20 -14.62 1.86
CA VAL A 18 27.74 -14.82 1.81
C VAL A 18 27.11 -14.61 3.18
N PHE A 19 27.72 -15.12 4.25
CA PHE A 19 27.23 -14.91 5.61
C PHE A 19 27.24 -13.43 6.00
N SER A 20 28.32 -12.70 5.67
CA SER A 20 28.45 -11.26 5.96
C SER A 20 27.40 -10.44 5.20
N ILE A 21 27.17 -10.74 3.91
CA ILE A 21 26.12 -10.10 3.11
C ILE A 21 24.73 -10.39 3.68
N SER A 22 24.50 -11.61 4.12
CA SER A 22 23.22 -12.03 4.70
C SER A 22 22.93 -11.36 6.04
N LEU A 23 23.95 -11.21 6.89
CA LEU A 23 23.86 -10.52 8.17
C LEU A 23 23.63 -9.02 7.99
N PHE A 24 24.27 -8.42 6.99
CA PHE A 24 24.01 -7.03 6.59
C PHE A 24 22.57 -6.84 6.07
N GLY A 25 22.08 -7.78 5.23
CA GLY A 25 20.70 -7.80 4.77
C GLY A 25 19.70 -7.89 5.94
N HIS A 26 19.98 -8.75 6.93
CA HIS A 26 19.18 -8.86 8.14
C HIS A 26 19.16 -7.57 8.96
N ALA A 27 20.32 -6.92 9.14
CA ALA A 27 20.40 -5.63 9.85
C ALA A 27 19.57 -4.54 9.15
N LEU A 28 19.56 -4.51 7.82
CA LEU A 28 18.71 -3.61 7.03
C LEU A 28 17.22 -3.91 7.20
N VAL A 29 16.82 -5.20 7.16
CA VAL A 29 15.45 -5.65 7.44
C VAL A 29 15.00 -5.18 8.81
N HIS A 30 15.82 -5.43 9.83
CA HIS A 30 15.52 -5.01 11.19
C HIS A 30 15.40 -3.48 11.31
N ARG A 31 16.29 -2.71 10.68
CA ARG A 31 16.22 -1.23 10.70
C ARG A 31 14.96 -0.70 10.02
N ILE A 32 14.62 -1.22 8.83
CA ILE A 32 13.42 -0.80 8.10
C ILE A 32 12.16 -1.19 8.88
N PHE A 33 12.09 -2.43 9.38
CA PHE A 33 10.93 -2.89 10.13
C PHE A 33 10.80 -2.16 11.48
N SER A 34 11.91 -1.84 12.14
CA SER A 34 11.92 -1.03 13.37
C SER A 34 11.45 0.41 13.09
N SER A 35 11.87 1.02 11.99
CA SER A 35 11.37 2.33 11.55
C SER A 35 9.86 2.29 11.32
N VAL A 36 9.39 1.30 10.54
CA VAL A 36 7.97 1.10 10.23
C VAL A 36 7.17 0.84 11.50
N ALA A 37 7.68 0.02 12.41
CA ALA A 37 7.01 -0.26 13.67
C ALA A 37 6.90 0.96 14.58
N ARG A 38 7.94 1.80 14.61
CA ARG A 38 7.92 3.09 15.31
C ARG A 38 6.94 4.07 14.66
N ASP A 39 6.86 4.08 13.34
CA ASP A 39 5.95 4.93 12.59
C ASP A 39 4.49 4.53 12.84
N PHE A 40 4.20 3.25 12.90
CA PHE A 40 2.85 2.71 13.07
C PHE A 40 2.53 2.25 14.50
N ALA A 41 3.35 2.58 15.50
CA ALA A 41 3.14 2.18 16.90
C ALA A 41 2.82 0.68 17.07
N PHE A 42 3.43 -0.18 16.25
CA PHE A 42 3.27 -1.63 16.40
C PHE A 42 3.96 -2.10 17.69
N SER A 43 3.37 -3.12 18.33
CA SER A 43 3.97 -3.74 19.51
C SER A 43 5.37 -4.26 19.18
N GLN A 44 6.35 -3.87 20.01
CA GLN A 44 7.75 -4.23 19.84
C GLN A 44 7.99 -5.75 19.88
N HIS A 45 7.06 -6.51 20.46
CA HIS A 45 7.08 -7.97 20.43
C HIS A 45 6.98 -8.52 19.00
N TRP A 46 6.08 -7.99 18.17
CA TRP A 46 5.89 -8.45 16.79
C TRP A 46 7.12 -8.19 15.92
N VAL A 47 7.79 -7.06 16.14
CA VAL A 47 9.06 -6.73 15.47
C VAL A 47 10.13 -7.76 15.79
N ARG A 48 10.28 -8.09 17.09
CA ARG A 48 11.27 -9.06 17.54
C ARG A 48 10.97 -10.47 17.00
N SER A 49 9.72 -10.92 17.10
CA SER A 49 9.32 -12.24 16.58
C SER A 49 9.55 -12.35 15.07
N PHE A 50 9.20 -11.32 14.29
CA PHE A 50 9.42 -11.31 12.84
C PHE A 50 10.90 -11.31 12.49
N SER A 51 11.72 -10.53 13.22
CA SER A 51 13.18 -10.52 13.04
C SER A 51 13.79 -11.90 13.33
N ILE A 52 13.39 -12.55 14.42
CA ILE A 52 13.90 -13.89 14.77
C ILE A 52 13.50 -14.92 13.70
N MET A 53 12.23 -14.91 13.27
CA MET A 53 11.77 -15.80 12.20
C MET A 53 12.53 -15.58 10.89
N ASN A 54 12.79 -14.32 10.52
CA ASN A 54 13.57 -13.97 9.34
C ASN A 54 15.02 -14.49 9.43
N LEU A 55 15.66 -14.37 10.60
CA LEU A 55 17.00 -14.89 10.84
C LEU A 55 17.05 -16.43 10.71
N VAL A 56 16.06 -17.13 11.28
CA VAL A 56 15.96 -18.60 11.18
C VAL A 56 15.81 -19.04 9.72
N VAL A 57 14.95 -18.37 8.95
CA VAL A 57 14.75 -18.65 7.51
C VAL A 57 16.03 -18.41 6.71
N ILE A 58 16.73 -17.31 6.99
CA ILE A 58 18.02 -17.00 6.36
C ILE A 58 19.06 -18.09 6.67
N CYS A 59 19.22 -18.47 7.94
CA CYS A 59 20.16 -19.52 8.34
C CYS A 59 19.83 -20.86 7.67
N PHE A 60 18.56 -21.26 7.65
CA PHE A 60 18.11 -22.47 6.98
C PHE A 60 18.44 -22.44 5.48
N LEU A 61 18.14 -21.33 4.79
CA LEU A 61 18.43 -21.17 3.36
C LEU A 61 19.94 -21.18 3.07
N THR A 62 20.77 -20.60 3.94
CA THR A 62 22.24 -20.63 3.75
C THR A 62 22.82 -22.04 3.90
N VAL A 63 22.18 -22.92 4.67
CA VAL A 63 22.60 -24.32 4.83
C VAL A 63 22.05 -25.20 3.70
N ALA A 64 20.80 -24.95 3.28
CA ALA A 64 20.11 -25.77 2.27
C ALA A 64 20.49 -25.42 0.82
N ALA A 65 20.92 -24.19 0.54
CA ALA A 65 21.21 -23.75 -0.82
C ALA A 65 22.56 -24.28 -1.32
N SER A 66 22.51 -25.21 -2.26
CA SER A 66 23.68 -25.77 -2.95
C SER A 66 24.25 -24.87 -4.05
N THR A 67 23.50 -23.86 -4.49
CA THR A 67 23.90 -22.96 -5.59
C THR A 67 23.88 -21.48 -5.16
N PRO A 68 24.93 -20.70 -5.47
CA PRO A 68 25.04 -19.29 -5.08
C PRO A 68 24.01 -18.40 -5.78
N THR A 69 23.55 -18.78 -6.99
CA THR A 69 22.57 -18.03 -7.77
C THR A 69 21.20 -17.97 -7.08
N LEU A 70 20.77 -19.06 -6.45
CA LEU A 70 19.49 -19.13 -5.74
C LEU A 70 19.48 -18.25 -4.49
N LEU A 71 20.60 -18.18 -3.77
CA LEU A 71 20.78 -17.26 -2.64
C LEU A 71 20.71 -15.79 -3.08
N TRP A 72 21.39 -15.43 -4.17
CA TRP A 72 21.34 -14.08 -4.72
C TRP A 72 19.92 -13.68 -5.16
N LEU A 73 19.20 -14.59 -5.81
CA LEU A 73 17.82 -14.36 -6.23
C LEU A 73 16.91 -14.17 -5.01
N PHE A 74 17.04 -15.00 -3.97
CA PHE A 74 16.29 -14.87 -2.74
C PHE A 74 16.56 -13.54 -2.02
N ILE A 75 17.83 -13.16 -1.86
CA ILE A 75 18.24 -11.88 -1.26
C ILE A 75 17.66 -10.72 -2.08
N GLY A 76 17.73 -10.80 -3.41
CA GLY A 76 17.16 -9.81 -4.32
C GLY A 76 15.65 -9.63 -4.12
N ILE A 77 14.88 -10.72 -4.12
CA ILE A 77 13.43 -10.70 -3.87
C ILE A 77 13.13 -10.13 -2.48
N LEU A 78 13.90 -10.52 -1.46
CA LEU A 78 13.71 -10.06 -0.09
C LEU A 78 13.94 -8.55 0.01
N LEU A 79 15.01 -8.01 -0.58
CA LEU A 79 15.30 -6.57 -0.59
C LEU A 79 14.24 -5.77 -1.36
N ILE A 80 13.80 -6.27 -2.51
CA ILE A 80 12.72 -5.65 -3.29
C ILE A 80 11.44 -5.62 -2.44
N THR A 81 11.03 -6.75 -1.89
CA THR A 81 9.84 -6.87 -1.04
C THR A 81 9.92 -5.93 0.15
N LEU A 82 11.07 -5.85 0.80
CA LEU A 82 11.32 -4.98 1.95
C LEU A 82 11.23 -3.49 1.59
N LYS A 83 11.70 -3.09 0.40
CA LYS A 83 11.60 -1.70 -0.08
C LYS A 83 10.15 -1.29 -0.36
N PHE A 84 9.34 -2.20 -0.92
CA PHE A 84 7.95 -1.92 -1.26
C PHE A 84 6.98 -2.10 -0.08
N PHE A 85 7.29 -2.98 0.86
CA PHE A 85 6.48 -3.26 2.04
C PHE A 85 6.02 -2.02 2.81
N PRO A 86 6.88 -1.06 3.21
CA PRO A 86 6.46 0.13 3.95
C PRO A 86 5.47 1.00 3.15
N ALA A 87 5.68 1.11 1.84
CA ALA A 87 4.79 1.88 0.97
C ALA A 87 3.40 1.22 0.88
N ILE A 88 3.37 -0.10 0.69
CA ILE A 88 2.13 -0.89 0.65
C ILE A 88 1.40 -0.80 2.00
N LEU A 89 2.11 -1.00 3.10
CA LEU A 89 1.54 -0.94 4.44
C LEU A 89 0.96 0.44 4.75
N ARG A 90 1.70 1.51 4.42
CA ARG A 90 1.21 2.89 4.57
C ARG A 90 -0.07 3.12 3.78
N PHE A 91 -0.13 2.63 2.54
CA PHE A 91 -1.32 2.71 1.71
C PHE A 91 -2.53 1.99 2.34
N PHE A 92 -2.35 0.77 2.82
CA PHE A 92 -3.40 0.01 3.50
C PHE A 92 -3.87 0.67 4.79
N LEU A 93 -2.94 1.17 5.60
CA LEU A 93 -3.26 1.82 6.88
C LEU A 93 -4.00 3.14 6.68
N ILE A 94 -3.58 3.99 5.75
CA ILE A 94 -4.30 5.23 5.40
C ILE A 94 -5.71 4.90 4.88
N ARG A 95 -5.84 3.84 4.08
CA ARG A 95 -7.14 3.37 3.59
C ARG A 95 -8.04 2.90 4.74
N ARG A 96 -7.50 2.13 5.68
CA ARG A 96 -8.22 1.66 6.87
C ARG A 96 -8.63 2.82 7.77
N LEU A 97 -7.73 3.76 8.01
CA LEU A 97 -7.96 4.97 8.80
C LEU A 97 -9.11 5.79 8.22
N ARG A 98 -9.07 6.07 6.91
CA ARG A 98 -10.14 6.83 6.22
C ARG A 98 -11.51 6.16 6.37
N SER A 99 -11.58 4.85 6.20
CA SER A 99 -12.83 4.09 6.33
C SER A 99 -13.35 4.09 7.78
N ALA A 100 -12.46 4.17 8.77
CA ALA A 100 -12.83 4.24 10.19
C ALA A 100 -13.26 5.65 10.66
N LEU A 101 -12.92 6.72 9.93
CA LEU A 101 -13.33 8.08 10.30
C LEU A 101 -14.85 8.28 10.21
N ILE A 102 -15.51 7.70 9.21
CA ILE A 102 -16.96 7.84 9.05
C ILE A 102 -17.75 7.24 10.23
N PRO A 103 -17.55 5.97 10.63
CA PRO A 103 -18.25 5.41 11.78
C PRO A 103 -17.88 6.11 13.09
N LEU A 104 -16.63 6.60 13.23
CA LEU A 104 -16.23 7.42 14.37
C LEU A 104 -17.06 8.72 14.44
N LEU A 105 -17.19 9.44 13.31
CA LEU A 105 -18.01 10.65 13.24
C LEU A 105 -19.50 10.35 13.49
N ASP A 106 -20.00 9.20 13.05
CA ASP A 106 -21.38 8.76 13.37
C ASP A 106 -21.59 8.57 14.87
N CYS A 107 -20.67 7.89 15.57
CA CYS A 107 -20.71 7.78 17.03
C CYS A 107 -20.64 9.14 17.72
N MET A 108 -19.82 10.07 17.21
CA MET A 108 -19.73 11.43 17.75
C MET A 108 -21.02 12.22 17.57
N ILE A 109 -21.65 12.15 16.40
CA ILE A 109 -22.93 12.82 16.13
C ILE A 109 -24.00 12.32 17.09
N LEU A 110 -24.09 11.00 17.31
CA LEU A 110 -25.01 10.41 18.27
C LEU A 110 -24.73 10.88 19.72
N GLY A 111 -23.46 10.97 20.11
CA GLY A 111 -23.06 11.51 21.41
C GLY A 111 -23.52 12.96 21.59
N LEU A 112 -23.27 13.81 20.59
CA LEU A 112 -23.67 15.22 20.63
C LEU A 112 -25.20 15.39 20.63
N GLN A 113 -25.92 14.56 19.88
CA GLN A 113 -27.40 14.58 19.85
C GLN A 113 -28.02 14.14 21.18
N THR A 114 -27.33 13.29 21.95
CA THR A 114 -27.75 12.88 23.30
C THR A 114 -27.34 13.87 24.39
N GLY A 115 -26.81 15.04 24.01
CA GLY A 115 -26.43 16.11 24.94
C GLY A 115 -25.06 15.97 25.58
N LYS A 116 -24.23 15.00 25.15
CA LYS A 116 -22.84 14.90 25.61
C LYS A 116 -22.01 16.06 25.04
N SER A 117 -21.01 16.51 25.80
CA SER A 117 -20.04 17.49 25.29
C SER A 117 -19.25 16.94 24.09
N PHE A 118 -18.68 17.82 23.28
CA PHE A 118 -17.86 17.42 22.13
C PHE A 118 -16.73 16.45 22.52
N ARG A 119 -16.00 16.78 23.58
CA ARG A 119 -14.89 15.96 24.08
C ARG A 119 -15.34 14.60 24.62
N ALA A 120 -16.44 14.57 25.38
CA ALA A 120 -17.01 13.31 25.87
C ALA A 120 -17.53 12.43 24.73
N SER A 121 -18.16 13.05 23.72
CA SER A 121 -18.64 12.37 22.53
C SER A 121 -17.49 11.81 21.69
N PHE A 122 -16.39 12.56 21.55
CA PHE A 122 -15.20 12.08 20.87
C PHE A 122 -14.56 10.91 21.62
N LEU A 123 -14.39 11.02 22.95
CA LEU A 123 -13.84 9.92 23.75
C LEU A 123 -14.67 8.63 23.60
N SER A 124 -16.00 8.71 23.74
CA SER A 124 -16.88 7.55 23.52
C SER A 124 -16.77 6.98 22.10
N ALA A 125 -16.56 7.83 21.09
CA ALA A 125 -16.37 7.39 19.71
C ALA A 125 -14.98 6.76 19.46
N VAL A 126 -13.95 7.16 20.21
CA VAL A 126 -12.63 6.49 20.19
C VAL A 126 -12.70 5.13 20.88
N GLU A 127 -13.43 5.02 21.98
CA GLU A 127 -13.62 3.77 22.71
C GLU A 127 -14.36 2.70 21.90
N SER A 128 -15.24 3.10 20.98
CA SER A 128 -15.92 2.18 20.06
C SER A 128 -15.00 1.61 18.98
N GLN A 129 -13.82 2.20 18.76
CA GLN A 129 -12.84 1.70 17.80
C GLN A 129 -11.95 0.61 18.42
N SER A 130 -11.41 -0.27 17.59
CA SER A 130 -10.53 -1.35 18.02
C SER A 130 -9.14 -1.31 17.36
N GLY A 131 -8.14 -1.82 18.09
CA GLY A 131 -6.77 -1.99 17.60
C GLY A 131 -6.03 -0.67 17.34
N TRP A 132 -5.24 -0.65 16.27
CA TRP A 132 -4.35 0.46 15.91
C TRP A 132 -5.09 1.80 15.69
N VAL A 133 -6.30 1.77 15.12
CA VAL A 133 -7.07 2.99 14.85
C VAL A 133 -7.46 3.70 16.15
N ARG A 134 -7.83 2.94 17.18
CA ARG A 134 -8.13 3.49 18.52
C ARG A 134 -6.94 4.26 19.08
N VAL A 135 -5.73 3.69 19.00
CA VAL A 135 -4.50 4.34 19.48
C VAL A 135 -4.27 5.67 18.77
N GLN A 136 -4.41 5.68 17.44
CA GLN A 136 -4.25 6.90 16.64
C GLN A 136 -5.32 7.96 16.93
N MET A 137 -6.57 7.57 17.14
CA MET A 137 -7.64 8.51 17.49
C MET A 137 -7.51 9.05 18.91
N PHE A 138 -6.99 8.24 19.83
CA PHE A 138 -6.68 8.68 21.18
C PHE A 138 -5.55 9.71 21.19
N GLU A 139 -4.54 9.51 20.35
CA GLU A 139 -3.45 10.46 20.12
C GLU A 139 -3.98 11.80 19.56
N VAL A 140 -4.95 11.77 18.62
CA VAL A 140 -5.65 12.98 18.15
C VAL A 140 -6.42 13.66 19.28
N LEU A 141 -7.17 12.92 20.08
CA LEU A 141 -7.92 13.48 21.22
C LEU A 141 -6.99 14.16 22.23
N HIS A 142 -5.86 13.54 22.55
CA HIS A 142 -4.84 14.10 23.43
C HIS A 142 -4.23 15.39 22.82
N SER A 143 -3.96 15.39 21.52
CA SER A 143 -3.44 16.56 20.78
C SER A 143 -4.42 17.73 20.73
N LEU A 144 -5.73 17.47 20.85
CA LEU A 144 -6.74 18.52 20.99
C LEU A 144 -6.74 19.14 22.39
N GLN A 145 -6.40 18.36 23.42
CA GLN A 145 -6.35 18.82 24.82
C GLN A 145 -5.08 19.62 25.12
N PHE A 146 -3.94 19.24 24.55
CA PHE A 146 -2.64 19.85 24.81
C PHE A 146 -2.14 20.61 23.56
N THR A 147 -2.34 21.93 23.56
CA THR A 147 -2.00 22.86 22.46
C THR A 147 -0.51 22.79 22.04
N GLU A 148 0.39 22.37 22.94
CA GLU A 148 1.84 22.33 22.71
C GLU A 148 2.40 20.97 22.30
N SER A 149 1.58 19.92 22.27
CA SER A 149 2.07 18.61 21.88
C SER A 149 2.16 18.55 20.35
N GLY A 150 3.34 18.91 19.82
CA GLY A 150 3.79 18.65 18.46
C GLY A 150 3.92 17.15 18.21
N ILE A 151 2.84 16.41 18.46
CA ILE A 151 2.71 15.02 18.11
C ILE A 151 2.76 15.01 16.60
N ALA A 152 3.84 14.41 16.08
CA ALA A 152 4.08 14.26 14.66
C ALA A 152 2.84 13.64 14.02
N VAL A 153 1.95 14.46 13.46
CA VAL A 153 0.79 13.95 12.77
C VAL A 153 1.30 13.34 11.47
N LYS A 154 1.65 12.04 11.54
CA LYS A 154 2.51 11.35 10.54
C LYS A 154 1.85 11.22 9.16
N SER A 155 0.56 11.52 9.06
CA SER A 155 -0.20 11.50 7.82
C SER A 155 -0.95 12.81 7.63
N ALA A 156 -0.88 13.37 6.43
CA ALA A 156 -1.63 14.57 6.04
C ALA A 156 -3.13 14.43 6.37
N LEU A 157 -3.70 13.24 6.14
CA LEU A 157 -5.10 12.96 6.46
C LEU A 157 -5.44 13.18 7.94
N LEU A 158 -4.58 12.74 8.85
CA LEU A 158 -4.80 12.91 10.29
C LEU A 158 -4.57 14.37 10.71
N ALA A 159 -3.71 15.10 9.99
CA ALA A 159 -3.44 16.51 10.25
C ALA A 159 -4.63 17.37 9.83
N ASP A 160 -5.16 17.11 8.63
CA ASP A 160 -6.38 17.73 8.12
C ASP A 160 -7.56 17.45 9.08
N PHE A 161 -7.70 16.18 9.51
CA PHE A 161 -8.72 15.79 10.47
C PHE A 161 -8.57 16.54 11.80
N LEU A 162 -7.36 16.60 12.36
CA LEU A 162 -7.10 17.31 13.62
C LEU A 162 -7.39 18.81 13.48
N SER A 163 -7.01 19.44 12.37
CA SER A 163 -7.31 20.87 12.14
C SER A 163 -8.80 21.15 12.07
N GLU A 164 -9.57 20.27 11.41
CA GLU A 164 -11.02 20.38 11.34
C GLU A 164 -11.64 20.19 12.72
N MET A 165 -11.23 19.17 13.46
CA MET A 165 -11.72 18.91 14.82
C MET A 165 -11.40 20.05 15.79
N ARG A 166 -10.23 20.67 15.67
CA ARG A 166 -9.85 21.85 16.46
C ARG A 166 -10.72 23.06 16.12
N THR A 167 -11.00 23.27 14.83
CA THR A 167 -11.88 24.34 14.36
C THR A 167 -13.30 24.16 14.92
N ILE A 168 -13.79 22.92 14.98
CA ILE A 168 -15.09 22.58 15.56
C ILE A 168 -15.11 22.84 17.07
N ASP A 169 -14.10 22.37 17.83
CA ASP A 169 -14.00 22.57 19.29
C ASP A 169 -13.97 24.06 19.66
N GLN A 170 -13.26 24.89 18.87
CA GLN A 170 -13.14 26.33 19.10
C GLN A 170 -14.40 27.12 18.75
N SER A 171 -15.19 26.68 17.77
CA SER A 171 -16.34 27.45 17.30
C SER A 171 -17.53 27.45 18.27
N GLN A 172 -17.59 26.49 19.19
CA GLN A 172 -18.59 26.28 20.27
C GLN A 172 -20.08 26.37 19.88
N THR A 173 -20.40 26.56 18.61
CA THR A 173 -21.75 26.78 18.10
C THR A 173 -22.01 25.81 16.95
N ARG A 174 -23.21 25.23 16.91
CA ARG A 174 -23.63 24.29 15.86
C ARG A 174 -22.65 23.11 15.64
N CYS A 175 -21.98 22.63 16.69
CA CYS A 175 -21.00 21.53 16.61
C CYS A 175 -21.56 20.29 15.90
N VAL A 176 -22.83 19.94 16.14
CA VAL A 176 -23.51 18.82 15.47
C VAL A 176 -23.53 18.99 13.95
N GLU A 177 -23.86 20.19 13.46
CA GLU A 177 -23.95 20.45 12.01
C GLU A 177 -22.57 20.49 11.35
N GLN A 178 -21.56 20.99 12.04
CA GLN A 178 -20.18 20.97 11.55
C GLN A 178 -19.63 19.53 11.48
N VAL A 179 -19.86 18.71 12.51
CA VAL A 179 -19.45 17.29 12.49
C VAL A 179 -20.22 16.52 11.39
N LYS A 180 -21.50 16.82 11.16
CA LYS A 180 -22.26 16.27 10.02
C LYS A 180 -21.68 16.71 8.68
N ALA A 181 -21.28 17.97 8.52
CA ALA A 181 -20.65 18.47 7.31
C ALA A 181 -19.32 17.75 7.04
N LEU A 182 -18.48 17.60 8.07
CA LEU A 182 -17.22 16.86 8.00
C LEU A 182 -17.45 15.39 7.60
N ARG A 183 -18.46 14.74 8.19
CA ARG A 183 -18.85 13.37 7.80
C ARG A 183 -19.26 13.29 6.33
N ARG A 184 -20.09 14.23 5.84
CA ARG A 184 -20.52 14.27 4.43
C ARG A 184 -19.33 14.45 3.51
N HIS A 185 -18.36 15.30 3.88
CA HIS A 185 -17.14 15.50 3.12
C HIS A 185 -16.33 14.20 2.99
N TYR A 186 -16.07 13.48 4.10
CA TYR A 186 -15.35 12.21 4.04
C TYR A 186 -16.10 11.12 3.26
N LYS A 187 -17.43 11.04 3.42
CA LYS A 187 -18.26 10.08 2.68
C LYS A 187 -18.23 10.37 1.18
N MET A 188 -18.38 11.63 0.80
CA MET A 188 -18.26 12.09 -0.58
C MET A 188 -16.91 11.66 -1.17
N LEU A 189 -15.80 11.93 -0.46
CA LEU A 189 -14.46 11.56 -0.91
C LEU A 189 -14.26 10.05 -1.08
N GLU A 190 -14.85 9.25 -0.20
CA GLU A 190 -14.83 7.78 -0.31
C GLU A 190 -15.64 7.29 -1.52
N ASP A 191 -16.84 7.82 -1.74
CA ASP A 191 -17.69 7.48 -2.88
C ASP A 191 -17.03 7.85 -4.20
N PHE A 192 -16.39 9.03 -4.30
CA PHE A 192 -15.62 9.42 -5.48
C PHE A 192 -14.46 8.48 -5.74
N ARG A 193 -13.70 8.08 -4.71
CA ARG A 193 -12.59 7.14 -4.88
C ARG A 193 -13.07 5.76 -5.34
N ARG A 194 -14.22 5.31 -4.83
CA ARG A 194 -14.83 4.04 -5.23
C ARG A 194 -15.28 4.08 -6.69
N ARG A 195 -16.03 5.11 -7.08
CA ARG A 195 -16.53 5.28 -8.46
C ARG A 195 -15.40 5.45 -9.48
N SER A 196 -14.42 6.30 -9.19
CA SER A 196 -13.24 6.48 -10.04
C SER A 196 -12.40 5.21 -10.17
N GLY A 197 -12.24 4.45 -9.07
CA GLY A 197 -11.58 3.15 -9.08
C GLY A 197 -12.30 2.13 -9.96
N GLN A 198 -13.63 2.03 -9.84
CA GLN A 198 -14.46 1.16 -10.68
C GLN A 198 -14.36 1.54 -12.15
N ALA A 199 -14.48 2.82 -12.49
CA ALA A 199 -14.37 3.28 -13.87
C ALA A 199 -12.98 2.99 -14.47
N SER A 200 -11.90 3.21 -13.71
CA SER A 200 -10.54 2.84 -14.15
C SER A 200 -10.39 1.34 -14.36
N GLN A 201 -10.98 0.51 -13.49
CA GLN A 201 -10.97 -0.95 -13.65
C GLN A 201 -11.78 -1.40 -14.87
N GLN A 202 -12.92 -0.76 -15.15
CA GLN A 202 -13.72 -1.03 -16.34
C GLN A 202 -12.95 -0.73 -17.62
N ILE A 203 -12.26 0.41 -17.70
CA ILE A 203 -11.41 0.75 -18.86
C ILE A 203 -10.30 -0.29 -19.06
N LYS A 204 -9.66 -0.73 -17.98
CA LYS A 204 -8.63 -1.79 -18.04
C LYS A 204 -9.21 -3.11 -18.53
N MET A 205 -10.38 -3.50 -18.03
CA MET A 205 -11.07 -4.73 -18.46
C MET A 205 -11.44 -4.66 -19.94
N GLN A 206 -11.98 -3.52 -20.39
CA GLN A 206 -12.31 -3.30 -21.79
C GLN A 206 -11.07 -3.38 -22.69
N ALA A 207 -9.95 -2.78 -22.28
CA ALA A 207 -8.69 -2.88 -23.00
C ALA A 207 -8.20 -4.34 -23.12
N ILE A 208 -8.34 -5.14 -22.06
CA ILE A 208 -8.00 -6.57 -22.08
C ILE A 208 -8.88 -7.33 -23.07
N ILE A 209 -10.20 -7.13 -23.02
CA ILE A 209 -11.16 -7.78 -23.93
C ILE A 209 -10.86 -7.43 -25.39
N VAL A 210 -10.66 -6.15 -25.69
CA VAL A 210 -10.34 -5.66 -27.04
C VAL A 210 -9.00 -6.22 -27.52
N THR A 211 -8.01 -6.35 -26.64
CA THR A 211 -6.72 -6.98 -26.96
C THR A 211 -6.86 -8.47 -27.26
N ALA A 212 -7.65 -9.20 -26.48
CA ALA A 212 -7.91 -10.62 -26.72
C ALA A 212 -8.63 -10.85 -28.05
N LEU A 213 -9.64 -10.03 -28.36
CA LEU A 213 -10.37 -10.08 -29.63
C LEU A 213 -9.45 -9.79 -30.82
N TYR A 214 -8.62 -8.74 -30.71
CA TYR A 214 -7.64 -8.41 -31.74
C TYR A 214 -6.65 -9.56 -31.98
N LEU A 215 -6.11 -10.16 -30.91
CA LEU A 215 -5.18 -11.28 -31.02
C LEU A 215 -5.82 -12.49 -31.71
N ALA A 216 -7.06 -12.82 -31.37
CA ALA A 216 -7.79 -13.92 -32.00
C ALA A 216 -7.99 -13.68 -33.51
N LEU A 217 -8.42 -12.47 -33.89
CA LEU A 217 -8.56 -12.07 -35.30
C LEU A 217 -7.20 -12.07 -36.03
N PHE A 218 -6.15 -11.60 -35.37
CA PHE A 218 -4.81 -11.56 -35.93
C PHE A 218 -4.28 -12.96 -36.25
N VAL A 219 -4.46 -13.92 -35.32
CA VAL A 219 -4.10 -15.33 -35.55
C VAL A 219 -4.94 -15.93 -36.68
N PHE A 220 -6.25 -15.68 -36.69
CA PHE A 220 -7.14 -16.17 -37.76
C PHE A 220 -6.70 -15.69 -39.15
N VAL A 221 -6.38 -14.40 -39.31
CA VAL A 221 -5.93 -13.85 -40.59
C VAL A 221 -4.59 -14.46 -41.02
N ILE A 222 -3.65 -14.66 -40.09
CA ILE A 222 -2.36 -15.31 -40.39
C ILE A 222 -2.57 -16.74 -40.88
N MET A 223 -3.43 -17.51 -40.21
CA MET A 223 -3.71 -18.89 -40.58
C MET A 223 -4.42 -19.01 -41.93
N GLN A 224 -5.37 -18.11 -42.22
CA GLN A 224 -6.21 -18.21 -43.42
C GLN A 224 -5.55 -17.61 -44.67
N PHE A 225 -4.88 -16.47 -44.55
CA PHE A 225 -4.39 -15.69 -45.70
C PHE A 225 -2.86 -15.75 -45.88
N GLY A 226 -2.14 -16.28 -44.88
CA GLY A 226 -0.69 -16.37 -44.88
C GLY A 226 0.00 -15.03 -44.60
N PHE A 227 1.07 -15.07 -43.80
CA PHE A 227 1.76 -13.87 -43.33
C PHE A 227 2.44 -13.05 -44.44
N GLU A 228 3.08 -13.73 -45.39
CA GLU A 228 3.93 -13.08 -46.40
C GLU A 228 3.16 -12.24 -47.42
N LYS A 229 1.96 -12.68 -47.81
CA LYS A 229 1.17 -11.98 -48.84
C LYS A 229 0.53 -10.68 -48.35
N HIS A 230 0.31 -10.55 -47.04
CA HIS A 230 -0.42 -9.42 -46.45
C HIS A 230 0.34 -8.71 -45.33
N ARG A 231 1.68 -8.80 -45.35
CA ARG A 231 2.56 -8.21 -44.33
C ARG A 231 2.26 -6.73 -44.06
N ASN A 232 2.12 -5.90 -45.10
CA ASN A 232 1.86 -4.47 -44.93
C ASN A 232 0.53 -4.18 -44.22
N LEU A 233 -0.50 -4.99 -44.49
CA LEU A 233 -1.82 -4.85 -43.88
C LEU A 233 -1.80 -5.28 -42.41
N LEU A 234 -1.09 -6.37 -42.08
CA LEU A 234 -0.90 -6.85 -40.71
C LEU A 234 -0.06 -5.88 -39.87
N PHE A 235 0.99 -5.29 -40.43
CA PHE A 235 1.77 -4.26 -39.74
C PHE A 235 0.97 -2.97 -39.56
N GLY A 236 0.21 -2.55 -40.58
CA GLY A 236 -0.67 -1.38 -40.50
C GLY A 236 -1.73 -1.52 -39.40
N SER A 237 -2.42 -2.67 -39.34
CA SER A 237 -3.41 -2.93 -38.30
C SER A 237 -2.79 -3.00 -36.90
N GLY A 238 -1.60 -3.58 -36.77
CA GLY A 238 -0.85 -3.61 -35.51
C GLY A 238 -0.46 -2.22 -35.00
N LEU A 239 0.02 -1.34 -35.88
CA LEU A 239 0.35 0.03 -35.52
C LEU A 239 -0.89 0.83 -35.09
N VAL A 240 -1.99 0.71 -35.82
CA VAL A 240 -3.26 1.35 -35.46
C VAL A 240 -3.78 0.83 -34.13
N PHE A 241 -3.66 -0.48 -33.87
CA PHE A 241 -4.07 -1.09 -32.61
C PHE A 241 -3.24 -0.59 -31.42
N ILE A 242 -1.91 -0.54 -31.56
CA ILE A 242 -1.00 0.00 -30.53
C ILE A 242 -1.30 1.49 -30.29
N ALA A 243 -1.49 2.28 -31.35
CA ALA A 243 -1.86 3.69 -31.23
C ALA A 243 -3.19 3.86 -30.48
N GLY A 244 -4.19 3.02 -30.78
CA GLY A 244 -5.46 2.97 -30.07
C GLY A 244 -5.31 2.64 -28.59
N LEU A 245 -4.51 1.63 -28.23
CA LEU A 245 -4.21 1.31 -26.83
C LEU A 245 -3.53 2.48 -26.11
N VAL A 246 -2.49 3.07 -26.72
CA VAL A 246 -1.79 4.23 -26.16
C VAL A 246 -2.75 5.39 -25.94
N PHE A 247 -3.64 5.65 -26.89
CA PHE A 247 -4.67 6.68 -26.77
C PHE A 247 -5.61 6.41 -25.59
N ILE A 248 -6.14 5.19 -25.47
CA ILE A 248 -7.03 4.79 -24.34
C ILE A 248 -6.31 4.97 -23.00
N PHE A 249 -5.05 4.54 -22.89
CA PHE A 249 -4.29 4.71 -21.65
C PHE A 249 -3.92 6.17 -21.37
N TYR A 250 -3.63 6.96 -22.39
CA TYR A 250 -3.30 8.37 -22.25
C TYR A 250 -4.53 9.18 -21.80
N VAL A 251 -5.67 9.00 -22.45
CA VAL A 251 -6.95 9.61 -22.06
C VAL A 251 -7.37 9.11 -20.67
N GLY A 252 -7.29 7.79 -20.43
CA GLY A 252 -7.63 7.19 -19.15
C GLY A 252 -6.80 7.71 -17.98
N ARG A 253 -5.52 8.07 -18.20
CA ARG A 253 -4.66 8.71 -17.17
C ARG A 253 -4.98 10.19 -16.96
N ARG A 254 -5.45 10.89 -18.00
CA ARG A 254 -5.76 12.33 -17.95
C ARG A 254 -7.18 12.64 -17.52
N MET A 255 -8.05 11.65 -17.38
CA MET A 255 -9.39 11.84 -16.82
C MET A 255 -9.30 12.29 -15.37
N LYS A 256 -9.40 13.61 -15.18
CA LYS A 256 -9.71 14.21 -13.89
C LYS A 256 -11.19 13.95 -13.64
N TRP A 257 -11.49 13.04 -12.72
CA TRP A 257 -12.84 12.82 -12.23
C TRP A 257 -13.27 14.06 -11.46
N THR A 258 -13.97 14.98 -12.13
CA THR A 258 -14.56 16.15 -11.50
C THR A 258 -15.67 15.72 -10.55
N VAL A 259 -15.64 16.32 -9.35
CA VAL A 259 -16.66 16.19 -8.30
C VAL A 259 -17.91 16.96 -8.69
#